data_AF-M5Q3A3-F1
#
_entry.id   AF-M5Q3A3-F1
#
_cell.length_a   1.000
_cell.length_b   1.000
_cell.length_c   1.000
_cell.angle_alpha   90.00
_cell.angle_beta   90.00
_cell.angle_gamma   90.00
#
_symmetry.space_group_name_H-M   'P 1'
#
loop_
_entity.id
_entity.type
_entity.pdbx_description
1 polymer ?
#
loop_
_entity_poly.entity_id
_entity_poly.type
_entity_poly.pdbx_seq_one_letter_code
_entity_poly.pdbx_strand_id
1 'polypeptide(L)'
;MRFAFDDLAADIGPWLLLGIGIAGIISALIPAGFIEQHLGSGIVPMLIMLGVGMPIFVCATSSTPVVAALAAKGLSPGAALVFLLAGPVTNAATVTVLGRILGRRITAVYLATIAVVSLGMGLAVDWLYVSLALDISGWVREAGVEEGGPVALASAVILLILVLRAVLPLWRQRHAKV
;
A
#
# COMPACT_ATOMS: atom_id res chain seq x y z
N MET A 1 24.82 -6.65 -16.09
CA MET A 1 24.06 -5.63 -15.33
C MET A 1 22.73 -5.20 -15.98
N ARG A 2 22.54 -5.38 -17.31
CA ARG A 2 21.32 -4.95 -18.02
C ARG A 2 20.01 -5.58 -17.49
N PHE A 3 20.01 -6.88 -17.17
CA PHE A 3 18.84 -7.57 -16.59
C PHE A 3 18.36 -7.03 -15.23
N ALA A 4 19.28 -6.54 -14.39
CA ALA A 4 18.93 -6.07 -13.04
C ALA A 4 18.29 -4.68 -13.06
N PHE A 5 18.66 -3.83 -14.03
CA PHE A 5 18.22 -2.44 -14.08
C PHE A 5 17.15 -2.16 -15.14
N ASP A 6 17.14 -2.89 -16.27
CA ASP A 6 16.13 -2.69 -17.31
C ASP A 6 14.89 -3.58 -17.10
N ASP A 7 15.06 -4.90 -16.98
CA ASP A 7 13.91 -5.83 -16.94
C ASP A 7 13.13 -5.74 -15.62
N LEU A 8 13.84 -5.64 -14.48
CA LEU A 8 13.20 -5.53 -13.17
C LEU A 8 12.46 -4.21 -12.99
N ALA A 9 13.04 -3.11 -13.46
CA ALA A 9 12.40 -1.80 -13.42
C ALA A 9 11.21 -1.72 -14.39
N ALA A 10 11.31 -2.38 -15.56
CA ALA A 10 10.22 -2.48 -16.52
C ALA A 10 9.01 -3.26 -15.98
N ASP A 11 9.23 -4.30 -15.18
CA ASP A 11 8.15 -5.10 -14.59
C ASP A 11 7.51 -4.43 -13.36
N ILE A 12 8.30 -3.81 -12.48
CA ILE A 12 7.79 -3.17 -11.25
C ILE A 12 7.22 -1.77 -11.55
N GLY A 13 7.82 -1.04 -12.48
CA GLY A 13 7.50 0.35 -12.80
C GLY A 13 6.01 0.61 -13.00
N PRO A 14 5.31 -0.12 -13.89
CA PRO A 14 3.88 0.09 -14.13
C PRO A 14 3.01 -0.09 -12.87
N TRP A 15 3.32 -1.10 -12.05
CA TRP A 15 2.58 -1.40 -10.82
C TRP A 15 2.88 -0.38 -9.71
N LEU A 16 4.13 0.04 -9.59
CA LEU A 16 4.53 1.10 -8.67
C LEU A 16 3.81 2.41 -8.99
N LEU A 17 3.75 2.77 -10.28
CA LEU A 17 3.08 3.98 -10.75
C LEU A 17 1.57 3.93 -10.54
N LEU A 18 0.96 2.76 -10.73
CA LEU A 18 -0.43 2.54 -10.36
C LEU A 18 -0.64 2.81 -8.85
N GLY A 19 0.23 2.28 -7.98
CA GLY A 19 0.19 2.52 -6.54
C GLY A 19 0.33 3.99 -6.17
N ILE A 20 1.28 4.71 -6.80
CA ILE A 20 1.48 6.15 -6.59
C ILE A 20 0.26 6.94 -7.08
N GLY A 21 -0.32 6.58 -8.24
CA GLY A 21 -1.52 7.22 -8.77
C GLY A 21 -2.72 7.02 -7.85
N ILE A 22 -2.94 5.81 -7.36
CA ILE A 22 -3.99 5.50 -6.37
C ILE A 22 -3.74 6.29 -5.08
N ALA A 23 -2.50 6.34 -4.59
CA ALA A 23 -2.15 7.13 -3.40
C ALA A 23 -2.46 8.62 -3.58
N GLY A 24 -2.15 9.20 -4.76
CA GLY A 24 -2.48 10.59 -5.08
C GLY A 24 -3.98 10.85 -5.15
N ILE A 25 -4.74 9.94 -5.78
CA ILE A 25 -6.21 10.00 -5.82
C ILE A 25 -6.79 9.93 -4.41
N ILE A 26 -6.34 8.98 -3.59
CA ILE A 26 -6.74 8.84 -2.18
C ILE A 26 -6.42 10.13 -1.41
N SER A 27 -5.23 10.69 -1.58
CA SER A 27 -4.85 11.95 -0.93
C SER A 27 -5.70 13.14 -1.36
N ALA A 28 -6.16 13.18 -2.61
CA ALA A 28 -7.00 14.25 -3.15
C ALA A 28 -8.49 14.11 -2.77
N LEU A 29 -9.01 12.87 -2.72
CA LEU A 29 -10.43 12.60 -2.43
C LEU A 29 -10.73 12.48 -0.93
N ILE A 30 -9.79 12.04 -0.10
CA ILE A 30 -10.01 11.83 1.33
C ILE A 30 -9.46 13.03 2.13
N PRO A 31 -10.31 13.84 2.80
CA PRO A 31 -9.84 14.95 3.62
C PRO A 31 -9.11 14.47 4.88
N ALA A 32 -8.17 15.30 5.37
CA ALA A 32 -7.39 15.00 6.57
C ALA A 32 -8.34 14.79 7.78
N GLY A 33 -8.21 13.64 8.47
CA GLY A 33 -9.05 13.30 9.63
C GLY A 33 -10.32 12.51 9.32
N PHE A 34 -10.67 12.26 8.05
CA PHE A 34 -11.83 11.41 7.73
C PHE A 34 -11.65 9.97 8.25
N ILE A 35 -10.43 9.43 8.14
CA ILE A 35 -10.09 8.10 8.65
C ILE A 35 -10.06 8.11 10.18
N GLU A 36 -9.50 9.15 10.80
CA GLU A 36 -9.45 9.28 12.26
C GLU A 36 -10.87 9.36 12.87
N GLN A 37 -11.80 10.05 12.20
CA GLN A 37 -13.17 10.28 12.69
C GLN A 37 -14.14 9.13 12.38
N HIS A 38 -13.98 8.41 11.26
CA HIS A 38 -14.88 7.29 10.87
C HIS A 38 -14.30 5.90 11.09
N LEU A 39 -12.98 5.72 10.97
CA LEU A 39 -12.31 4.43 11.12
C LEU A 39 -11.68 4.26 12.52
N GLY A 40 -11.25 5.37 13.16
CA GLY A 40 -10.68 5.36 14.51
C GLY A 40 -9.43 4.49 14.68
N SER A 41 -8.97 4.32 15.92
CA SER A 41 -7.98 3.31 16.30
C SER A 41 -8.68 2.04 16.80
N GLY A 42 -8.38 0.87 16.23
CA GLY A 42 -8.97 -0.39 16.67
C GLY A 42 -9.00 -1.49 15.60
N ILE A 43 -9.78 -2.54 15.87
CA ILE A 43 -9.80 -3.74 15.01
C ILE A 43 -10.57 -3.54 13.69
N VAL A 44 -11.49 -2.57 13.63
CA VAL A 44 -12.30 -2.26 12.45
C VAL A 44 -11.45 -1.84 11.24
N PRO A 45 -10.56 -0.83 11.34
CA PRO A 45 -9.69 -0.45 10.22
C PRO A 45 -8.71 -1.56 9.83
N MET A 46 -8.24 -2.36 10.80
CA MET A 46 -7.40 -3.54 10.51
C MET A 46 -8.14 -4.57 9.65
N LEU A 47 -9.41 -4.87 9.98
CA LEU A 47 -10.24 -5.80 9.21
C LEU A 47 -10.55 -5.27 7.81
N ILE A 48 -10.83 -3.96 7.68
CA ILE A 48 -11.03 -3.33 6.36
C ILE A 48 -9.75 -3.44 5.53
N MET A 49 -8.60 -3.09 6.10
CA MET A 49 -7.32 -3.15 5.41
C MET A 49 -6.92 -4.59 5.06
N LEU A 50 -7.18 -5.55 5.94
CA LEU A 50 -6.99 -6.97 5.66
C LEU A 50 -7.91 -7.43 4.51
N GLY A 51 -9.18 -7.04 4.54
CA GLY A 51 -10.18 -7.41 3.53
C GLY A 51 -9.92 -6.79 2.16
N VAL A 52 -9.36 -5.58 2.10
CA VAL A 52 -8.95 -4.91 0.86
C VAL A 52 -7.59 -5.42 0.38
N GLY A 53 -6.66 -5.68 1.29
CA GLY A 53 -5.32 -6.18 0.97
C GLY A 53 -5.33 -7.63 0.49
N MET A 54 -6.24 -8.48 0.99
CA MET A 54 -6.25 -9.91 0.63
C MET A 54 -6.52 -10.23 -0.84
N PRO A 55 -7.49 -9.58 -1.51
CA PRO A 55 -7.79 -9.83 -2.91
C PRO A 55 -6.83 -9.10 -3.86
N ILE A 56 -6.35 -7.93 -3.45
CA ILE A 56 -5.52 -7.06 -4.27
C ILE A 56 -4.07 -7.42 -3.97
N PHE A 57 -3.47 -8.24 -4.84
CA PHE A 57 -2.03 -8.46 -4.77
C PHE A 57 -1.31 -7.16 -5.16
N VAL A 58 -0.79 -6.48 -4.15
CA VAL A 58 0.01 -5.28 -4.32
C VAL A 58 1.40 -5.61 -3.81
N CYS A 59 2.42 -5.46 -4.66
CA CYS A 59 3.80 -5.64 -4.21
C CYS A 59 4.12 -4.60 -3.11
N ALA A 60 4.96 -4.97 -2.14
CA ALA A 60 5.32 -4.11 -1.00
C ALA A 60 5.73 -2.69 -1.44
N THR A 61 6.43 -2.60 -2.58
CA THR A 61 6.87 -1.34 -3.18
C THR A 61 5.70 -0.44 -3.60
N SER A 62 4.63 -1.00 -4.16
CA SER A 62 3.43 -0.25 -4.56
C SER A 62 2.44 -0.01 -3.41
N SER A 63 2.44 -0.85 -2.37
CA SER A 63 1.55 -0.66 -1.22
C SER A 63 2.07 0.39 -0.25
N THR A 64 3.39 0.59 -0.18
CA THR A 64 4.03 1.61 0.66
C THR A 64 3.51 3.03 0.42
N PRO A 65 3.47 3.58 -0.82
CA PRO A 65 2.93 4.93 -1.06
C PRO A 65 1.44 5.05 -0.74
N VAL A 66 0.65 3.99 -0.98
CA VAL A 66 -0.79 3.95 -0.63
C VAL A 66 -0.98 4.03 0.88
N VAL A 67 -0.21 3.22 1.63
CA VAL A 67 -0.25 3.23 3.09
C VAL A 67 0.26 4.54 3.65
N ALA A 68 1.31 5.12 3.10
CA ALA A 68 1.83 6.42 3.51
C ALA A 68 0.77 7.53 3.34
N ALA A 69 0.06 7.55 2.20
CA ALA A 69 -1.04 8.46 1.96
C ALA A 69 -2.19 8.27 2.98
N LEU A 70 -2.58 7.02 3.26
CA LEU A 70 -3.61 6.73 4.25
C LEU A 70 -3.16 7.08 5.69
N ALA A 71 -1.89 6.83 6.03
CA ALA A 71 -1.31 7.17 7.32
C ALA A 71 -1.28 8.68 7.53
N ALA A 72 -0.96 9.48 6.50
CA ALA A 72 -1.05 10.94 6.54
C ALA A 72 -2.48 11.46 6.78
N LYS A 73 -3.50 10.64 6.50
CA LYS A 73 -4.91 10.95 6.76
C LYS A 73 -5.41 10.44 8.12
N GLY A 74 -4.54 9.81 8.93
CA GLY A 74 -4.87 9.34 10.28
C GLY A 74 -5.17 7.84 10.39
N LEU A 75 -4.69 7.01 9.45
CA LEU A 75 -4.78 5.55 9.59
C LEU A 75 -3.93 5.05 10.78
N SER A 76 -4.47 4.12 11.58
CA SER A 76 -3.71 3.55 12.70
C SER A 76 -2.47 2.81 12.22
N PRO A 77 -1.34 2.89 12.95
CA PRO A 77 -0.08 2.24 12.56
C PRO A 77 -0.23 0.70 12.49
N GLY A 78 -1.05 0.09 13.35
CA GLY A 78 -1.38 -1.32 13.28
C GLY A 78 -2.18 -1.70 12.04
N ALA A 79 -3.15 -0.88 11.61
CA ALA A 79 -3.91 -1.12 10.37
C ALA A 79 -3.03 -0.96 9.12
N ALA A 80 -2.11 0.01 9.13
CA ALA A 80 -1.08 0.16 8.10
C ALA A 80 -0.21 -1.11 7.99
N LEU A 81 0.26 -1.64 9.12
CA LEU A 81 1.04 -2.89 9.14
C LEU A 81 0.24 -4.10 8.67
N VAL A 82 -1.03 -4.22 9.07
CA VAL A 82 -1.90 -5.31 8.61
C VAL A 82 -2.03 -5.29 7.10
N PHE A 83 -2.20 -4.12 6.48
CA PHE A 83 -2.24 -4.00 5.02
C PHE A 83 -0.90 -4.41 4.38
N LEU A 84 0.22 -3.94 4.92
CA LEU A 84 1.56 -4.23 4.41
C LEU A 84 1.96 -5.70 4.54
N LEU A 85 1.43 -6.39 5.56
CA LEU A 85 1.63 -7.84 5.73
C LEU A 85 0.69 -8.65 4.85
N ALA A 86 -0.61 -8.31 4.82
CA ALA A 86 -1.59 -9.06 4.07
C ALA A 86 -1.38 -8.93 2.55
N GLY A 87 -1.21 -7.69 2.05
CA GLY A 87 -1.17 -7.38 0.61
C GLY A 87 -0.18 -8.21 -0.21
N PRO A 88 1.12 -8.22 0.11
CA PRO A 88 2.11 -9.00 -0.65
C PRO A 88 2.07 -10.50 -0.33
N VAL A 89 1.54 -10.91 0.82
CA VAL A 89 1.48 -12.33 1.21
C VAL A 89 0.29 -13.04 0.57
N THR A 90 -0.76 -12.30 0.20
CA THR A 90 -1.98 -12.86 -0.38
C THR A 90 -2.22 -12.35 -1.80
N ASN A 91 -2.32 -13.30 -2.74
CA ASN A 91 -2.67 -13.04 -4.13
C ASN A 91 -3.79 -13.99 -4.53
N ALA A 92 -4.80 -13.48 -5.25
CA ALA A 92 -5.83 -14.30 -5.88
C ALA A 92 -5.25 -15.48 -6.68
N ALA A 93 -4.13 -15.28 -7.38
CA ALA A 93 -3.42 -16.35 -8.10
C ALA A 93 -2.91 -17.43 -7.13
N THR A 94 -2.18 -17.04 -6.08
CA THR A 94 -1.65 -17.97 -5.06
C THR A 94 -2.79 -18.72 -4.36
N VAL A 95 -3.85 -18.02 -3.96
CA VAL A 95 -5.02 -18.63 -3.31
C VAL A 95 -5.71 -19.63 -4.25
N THR A 96 -5.85 -19.31 -5.53
CA THR A 96 -6.45 -20.20 -6.52
C THR A 96 -5.60 -21.44 -6.76
N VAL A 97 -4.28 -21.27 -6.90
CA VAL A 97 -3.32 -22.38 -7.10
C VAL A 97 -3.30 -23.29 -5.87
N LEU A 98 -3.22 -22.71 -4.67
CA LEU A 98 -3.24 -23.47 -3.42
C LEU A 98 -4.55 -24.23 -3.24
N GLY A 99 -5.67 -23.60 -3.63
CA GLY A 99 -7.00 -24.22 -3.61
C GLY A 99 -7.12 -25.41 -4.55
N ARG A 100 -6.44 -25.37 -5.71
CA ARG A 100 -6.42 -26.46 -6.70
C ARG A 100 -5.48 -27.59 -6.33
N ILE A 101 -4.29 -27.29 -5.81
CA ILE A 101 -3.24 -28.30 -5.55
C ILE A 101 -3.39 -28.92 -4.16
N LEU A 102 -3.55 -28.10 -3.10
CA LEU A 102 -3.59 -28.57 -1.71
C LEU A 102 -5.04 -28.70 -1.18
N GLY A 103 -6.01 -28.20 -1.92
CA GLY A 103 -7.42 -28.25 -1.57
C GLY A 103 -7.89 -27.08 -0.69
N ARG A 104 -9.21 -26.93 -0.61
CA ARG A 104 -9.88 -25.79 0.02
C ARG A 104 -9.66 -25.70 1.53
N ARG A 105 -9.44 -26.83 2.21
CA ARG A 105 -9.14 -26.85 3.67
C ARG A 105 -7.79 -26.22 3.97
N ILE A 106 -6.73 -26.60 3.26
CA ILE A 106 -5.39 -26.04 3.47
C ILE A 106 -5.36 -24.55 3.11
N THR A 107 -6.05 -24.17 2.03
CA THR A 107 -6.15 -22.76 1.63
C THR A 107 -6.85 -21.91 2.68
N ALA A 108 -7.91 -22.43 3.31
CA ALA A 108 -8.59 -21.75 4.40
C ALA A 108 -7.67 -21.59 5.64
N VAL A 109 -6.91 -22.63 6.00
CA VAL A 109 -5.93 -22.55 7.09
C VAL A 109 -4.84 -21.53 6.78
N TYR A 110 -4.30 -21.52 5.56
CA TYR A 110 -3.31 -20.54 5.12
C TYR A 110 -3.82 -19.10 5.28
N LEU A 111 -5.00 -18.78 4.76
CA LEU A 111 -5.61 -17.45 4.88
C LEU A 111 -5.90 -17.10 6.34
N ALA A 112 -6.39 -18.05 7.13
CA ALA A 112 -6.65 -17.85 8.56
C ALA A 112 -5.37 -17.55 9.34
N THR A 113 -4.27 -18.27 9.06
CA THR A 113 -2.98 -18.01 9.71
C THR A 113 -2.47 -16.61 9.39
N ILE A 114 -2.57 -16.17 8.13
CA ILE A 114 -2.14 -14.82 7.74
C ILE A 114 -3.01 -13.76 8.43
N ALA A 115 -4.32 -13.95 8.44
CA ALA A 115 -5.23 -13.04 9.13
C ALA A 115 -4.89 -12.95 10.63
N VAL A 116 -4.72 -14.08 11.32
CA VAL A 116 -4.41 -14.12 12.76
C VAL A 116 -3.05 -13.49 13.06
N VAL A 117 -2.01 -13.82 12.30
CA VAL A 117 -0.66 -13.26 12.53
C VAL A 117 -0.63 -11.77 12.24
N SER A 118 -1.24 -11.33 11.13
CA SER A 118 -1.25 -9.91 10.75
C SER A 118 -2.04 -9.09 11.75
N LEU A 119 -3.24 -9.54 12.15
CA LEU A 119 -4.04 -8.88 13.18
C LEU A 119 -3.35 -8.89 14.53
N GLY A 120 -2.73 -10.01 14.91
CA GLY A 120 -1.97 -10.13 16.15
C GLY A 120 -0.82 -9.13 16.22
N MET A 121 -0.03 -9.00 15.13
CA MET A 121 1.02 -7.99 15.04
C MET A 121 0.46 -6.57 15.01
N GLY A 122 -0.62 -6.31 14.25
CA GLY A 122 -1.24 -5.00 14.18
C GLY A 122 -1.75 -4.53 15.54
N LEU A 123 -2.41 -5.42 16.28
CA LEU A 123 -2.85 -5.17 17.66
C LEU A 123 -1.68 -4.98 18.61
N ALA A 124 -0.61 -5.78 18.47
CA ALA A 124 0.59 -5.61 19.29
C ALA A 124 1.25 -4.24 19.04
N VAL A 125 1.24 -3.75 17.79
CA VAL A 125 1.77 -2.43 17.44
C VAL A 125 0.88 -1.32 17.99
N ASP A 126 -0.44 -1.39 17.77
CA ASP A 126 -1.36 -0.41 18.35
C ASP A 126 -1.26 -0.40 19.88
N TRP A 127 -1.14 -1.57 20.52
CA TRP A 127 -0.93 -1.68 21.98
C TRP A 127 0.40 -1.06 22.43
N LEU A 128 1.50 -1.35 21.72
CA LEU A 128 2.81 -0.78 22.01
C LEU A 128 2.77 0.74 21.90
N TYR A 129 2.13 1.27 20.86
CA TYR A 129 2.03 2.71 20.63
C TYR A 129 1.17 3.42 21.69
N VAL A 130 0.04 2.81 22.08
CA VAL A 130 -0.79 3.31 23.18
C VAL A 130 -0.02 3.28 24.50
N SER A 131 0.75 2.22 24.76
CA SER A 131 1.55 2.08 26.00
C SER A 131 2.69 3.11 26.10
N LEU A 132 3.20 3.56 24.95
CA LEU A 132 4.31 4.50 24.87
C LEU A 132 3.86 5.95 24.70
N ALA A 133 2.53 6.21 24.67
CA ALA A 133 1.91 7.53 24.46
C ALA A 133 2.50 8.32 23.28
N LEU A 134 2.94 7.62 22.23
CA LEU A 134 3.53 8.24 21.05
C LEU A 134 2.44 8.65 20.06
N ASP A 135 2.12 9.93 20.01
CA ASP A 135 1.24 10.52 18.99
C ASP A 135 1.98 10.66 17.65
N ILE A 136 2.08 9.57 16.90
CA ILE A 136 2.71 9.54 15.57
C ILE A 136 1.79 10.17 14.50
N SER A 137 0.51 10.31 14.81
CA SER A 137 -0.50 11.03 14.01
C SER A 137 -0.02 12.44 13.64
N GLY A 138 0.66 13.14 14.56
CA GLY A 138 1.25 14.46 14.33
C GLY A 138 2.42 14.43 13.35
N TRP A 139 3.38 13.51 13.53
CA TRP A 139 4.57 13.40 12.68
C TRP A 139 4.23 13.02 11.24
N VAL A 140 3.24 12.15 11.05
CA VAL A 140 2.82 11.71 9.72
C VAL A 140 1.91 12.74 9.05
N ARG A 141 1.11 13.52 9.80
CA ARG A 141 0.37 14.67 9.26
C ARG A 141 1.30 15.82 8.86
N GLU A 142 2.35 16.08 9.64
CA GLU A 142 3.31 17.16 9.36
C GLU A 142 4.26 16.81 8.21
N ALA A 143 4.51 15.51 7.98
CA ALA A 143 5.12 15.02 6.74
C ALA A 143 4.16 15.06 5.53
N GLY A 144 2.87 15.30 5.75
CA GLY A 144 1.84 15.42 4.72
C GLY A 144 1.91 16.79 4.05
N VAL A 145 2.78 16.89 3.03
CA VAL A 145 2.80 17.89 1.95
C VAL A 145 2.48 19.32 2.41
N GLU A 146 3.50 20.17 2.51
CA GLU A 146 3.28 21.62 2.47
C GLU A 146 2.50 22.00 1.19
N GLU A 147 1.17 22.12 1.31
CA GLU A 147 0.23 22.26 0.18
C GLU A 147 0.36 23.59 -0.59
N GLY A 148 1.30 24.48 -0.21
CA GLY A 148 1.44 25.80 -0.82
C GLY A 148 2.83 26.18 -1.31
N GLY A 149 3.84 25.32 -1.13
CA GLY A 149 5.22 25.68 -1.44
C GLY A 149 5.54 25.60 -2.94
N PRO A 150 6.23 26.59 -3.55
CA PRO A 150 6.71 26.49 -4.94
C PRO A 150 7.61 25.26 -5.18
N VAL A 151 8.23 24.75 -4.11
CA VAL A 151 9.06 23.54 -4.11
C VAL A 151 8.23 22.26 -4.27
N ALA A 152 7.01 22.22 -3.72
CA ALA A 152 6.08 21.10 -3.87
C ALA A 152 5.54 21.01 -5.31
N LEU A 153 5.25 22.16 -5.92
CA LEU A 153 4.84 22.21 -7.32
C LEU A 153 5.98 21.79 -8.25
N ALA A 154 7.21 22.24 -7.96
CA ALA A 154 8.39 21.85 -8.73
C ALA A 154 8.67 20.34 -8.63
N SER A 155 8.61 19.76 -7.43
CA SER A 155 8.82 18.32 -7.23
C SER A 155 7.69 17.49 -7.84
N ALA A 156 6.43 17.94 -7.76
CA ALA A 156 5.31 17.29 -8.44
C ALA A 156 5.47 17.27 -9.97
N VAL A 157 5.87 18.40 -10.57
CA VAL A 157 6.09 18.50 -12.02
C VAL A 157 7.29 17.65 -12.46
N ILE A 158 8.38 17.66 -11.70
CA ILE A 158 9.56 16.83 -11.97
C ILE A 158 9.19 15.35 -11.87
N LEU A 159 8.46 14.93 -10.83
CA LEU A 159 7.97 13.56 -10.69
C LEU A 159 7.05 13.19 -11.86
N LEU A 160 6.12 14.06 -12.24
CA LEU A 160 5.24 13.83 -13.39
C LEU A 160 6.04 13.60 -14.69
N ILE A 161 7.05 14.44 -14.95
CA ILE A 161 7.93 14.32 -16.12
C ILE A 161 8.74 13.02 -16.08
N LEU A 162 9.26 12.65 -14.90
CA LEU A 162 10.09 11.47 -14.72
C LEU A 162 9.25 10.19 -14.86
N VAL A 163 8.03 10.19 -14.32
CA VAL A 163 7.02 9.14 -14.52
C VAL A 163 6.64 9.02 -15.99
N LEU A 164 6.32 10.13 -16.67
CA LEU A 164 6.00 10.12 -18.09
C LEU A 164 7.16 9.54 -18.92
N ARG A 165 8.40 9.95 -18.64
CA ARG A 165 9.58 9.41 -19.31
C ARG A 165 9.85 7.95 -19.01
N ALA A 166 9.48 7.44 -17.83
CA ALA A 166 9.60 6.02 -17.50
C ALA A 166 8.51 5.18 -18.18
N VAL A 167 7.28 5.70 -18.28
CA VAL A 167 6.12 4.98 -18.85
C VAL A 167 6.09 4.96 -20.37
N LEU A 168 6.41 6.09 -21.01
CA LEU A 168 6.38 6.23 -22.47
C LEU A 168 7.17 5.13 -23.23
N PRO A 169 8.41 4.77 -22.84
CA PRO A 169 9.15 3.69 -23.50
C PRO A 169 8.55 2.31 -23.20
N LEU A 170 7.98 2.07 -22.01
CA LEU A 170 7.32 0.80 -21.65
C LEU A 170 6.05 0.57 -22.47
N TRP A 171 5.25 1.62 -22.65
CA TRP A 171 4.05 1.58 -23.48
C TRP A 171 4.40 1.34 -24.95
N ARG A 172 5.46 1.99 -25.43
CA ARG A 172 5.95 1.84 -26.82
C ARG A 172 6.54 0.46 -27.10
N GLN A 173 7.15 -0.19 -26.12
CA GLN A 173 7.68 -1.56 -26.26
C GLN A 173 6.60 -2.64 -26.19
N ARG A 174 5.56 -2.48 -25.36
CA ARG A 174 4.43 -3.42 -25.30
C ARG A 174 3.57 -3.43 -26.57
N HIS A 175 3.44 -2.28 -27.26
CA HIS A 175 2.68 -2.18 -28.52
C HIS A 175 3.49 -2.53 -29.79
N ALA A 176 4.80 -2.76 -29.68
CA ALA A 176 5.65 -3.17 -30.82
C ALA A 176 5.78 -4.70 -30.98
N LYS A 177 5.18 -5.49 -30.09
CA LYS A 177 5.18 -6.97 -30.11
C LYS A 177 3.81 -7.59 -30.44
N VAL A 178 2.90 -6.83 -31.06
CA VAL A 178 1.63 -7.34 -31.62
C VAL A 178 1.72 -7.32 -33.13
#